data_AF-A0A1D3TSM3-F1
#
_entry.id   AF-A0A1D3TSM3-F1
#
_cell.length_a   1.000
_cell.length_b   1.000
_cell.length_c   1.000
_cell.angle_alpha   90.00
_cell.angle_beta   90.00
_cell.angle_gamma   90.00
#
_symmetry.space_group_name_H-M   'P 1'
#
loop_
_entity.id
_entity.type
_entity.pdbx_description
1 polymer ?
#
loop_
_entity_poly.entity_id
_entity_poly.type
_entity_poly.pdbx_seq_one_letter_code
_entity_poly.pdbx_strand_id
1 'polypeptide(L)'
;MEKTTDTELKTGAWNRFEEKHPGIAQFVLFFMISNGVTVLQMVMMPLIKYIFSFTSLVSTNFQALSVGHNLDGSIYYIFDYAAGSMTEGGGGGLAYFLAVEITLLVAQVINFFLQRNVTFKSKTNIKKAAAWYFIAWVIISIGAAALQGLYKTPIYTMLMDLMGQKAGMTAADIVTMLINCVISFWVFFPILKIIFKEK
;
A
#
# COMPACT_ATOMS: atom_id res chain seq x y z
N MET A 1 7.26 -36.18 -27.47
CA MET A 1 5.86 -35.70 -27.56
C MET A 1 5.24 -35.86 -26.18
N GLU A 2 5.47 -34.92 -25.26
CA GLU A 2 4.94 -35.04 -23.89
C GLU A 2 4.99 -33.66 -23.20
N LYS A 3 4.23 -32.70 -23.71
CA LYS A 3 4.09 -31.37 -23.06
C LYS A 3 2.73 -30.71 -23.28
N THR A 4 1.84 -31.34 -24.05
CA THR A 4 0.56 -30.75 -24.49
C THR A 4 -0.64 -31.15 -23.63
N THR A 5 -0.56 -32.21 -22.84
CA THR A 5 -1.71 -32.79 -22.13
C THR A 5 -2.01 -32.15 -20.77
N ASP A 6 -1.02 -31.56 -20.11
CA ASP A 6 -1.16 -31.07 -18.72
C ASP A 6 -1.84 -29.69 -18.63
N THR A 7 -1.79 -28.92 -19.72
CA THR A 7 -2.35 -27.56 -19.79
C THR A 7 -3.85 -27.56 -20.13
N GLU A 8 -4.33 -28.54 -20.91
CA GLU A 8 -5.76 -28.66 -21.30
C GLU A 8 -6.65 -29.29 -20.22
N LEU A 9 -6.09 -30.20 -19.41
CA LEU A 9 -6.84 -30.83 -18.31
C LEU A 9 -7.16 -29.83 -17.19
N LYS A 10 -6.25 -28.87 -16.92
CA LYS A 10 -6.42 -27.84 -15.88
C LYS A 10 -7.50 -26.82 -16.23
N THR A 11 -7.59 -26.40 -17.49
CA THR A 11 -8.66 -25.50 -17.96
C THR A 11 -10.01 -26.21 -17.98
N GLY A 12 -10.08 -27.47 -18.41
CA GLY A 12 -11.33 -28.24 -18.44
C GLY A 12 -11.91 -28.63 -17.07
N ALA A 13 -11.05 -28.85 -16.08
CA ALA A 13 -11.48 -29.13 -14.70
C ALA A 13 -11.87 -27.84 -13.94
N TRP A 14 -11.11 -26.76 -14.13
CA TRP A 14 -11.44 -25.45 -13.56
C TRP A 14 -12.73 -24.89 -14.12
N ASN A 15 -12.95 -24.96 -15.45
CA ASN A 15 -14.19 -24.47 -16.07
C ASN A 15 -15.43 -25.20 -15.53
N ARG A 16 -15.35 -26.53 -15.35
CA ARG A 16 -16.44 -27.32 -14.75
C ARG A 16 -16.67 -27.00 -13.27
N PHE A 17 -15.62 -26.62 -12.54
CA PHE A 17 -15.73 -26.18 -11.15
C PHE A 17 -16.32 -24.76 -11.04
N GLU A 18 -15.91 -23.84 -11.91
CA GLU A 18 -16.45 -22.48 -12.01
C GLU A 18 -17.94 -22.48 -12.38
N GLU A 19 -18.37 -23.38 -13.27
CA GLU A 19 -19.79 -23.55 -13.62
C GLU A 19 -20.64 -24.08 -12.45
N LYS A 20 -20.11 -25.03 -11.66
CA LYS A 20 -20.83 -25.61 -10.52
C LYS A 20 -20.86 -24.71 -9.29
N HIS A 21 -19.79 -23.95 -9.04
CA HIS A 21 -19.64 -23.12 -7.84
C HIS A 21 -19.04 -21.74 -8.17
N PRO A 22 -19.79 -20.87 -8.87
CA PRO A 22 -19.26 -19.59 -9.38
C PRO A 22 -18.75 -18.66 -8.28
N GLY A 23 -19.44 -18.59 -7.13
CA GLY A 23 -19.00 -17.77 -6.00
C GLY A 23 -17.72 -18.28 -5.34
N ILE A 24 -17.54 -19.60 -5.24
CA ILE A 24 -16.33 -20.21 -4.66
C ILE A 24 -15.15 -20.05 -5.62
N ALA A 25 -15.37 -20.24 -6.92
CA ALA A 25 -14.34 -20.03 -7.94
C ALA A 25 -13.86 -18.57 -7.98
N GLN A 26 -14.79 -17.60 -7.90
CA GLN A 26 -14.46 -16.18 -7.76
C GLN A 26 -13.66 -15.90 -6.48
N PHE A 27 -14.07 -16.47 -5.35
CA PHE A 27 -13.35 -16.32 -4.08
C PHE A 27 -11.94 -16.91 -4.14
N VAL A 28 -11.76 -18.11 -4.71
CA VAL A 28 -10.45 -18.76 -4.84
C VAL A 28 -9.54 -17.96 -5.76
N LEU A 29 -10.06 -17.45 -6.89
CA LEU A 29 -9.29 -16.62 -7.79
C LEU A 29 -8.93 -15.27 -7.17
N PHE A 30 -9.87 -14.65 -6.45
CA PHE A 30 -9.63 -13.45 -5.65
C PHE A 30 -8.54 -13.69 -4.59
N PHE A 31 -8.63 -14.80 -3.85
CA PHE A 31 -7.69 -15.18 -2.82
C PHE A 31 -6.29 -15.41 -3.40
N MET A 32 -6.16 -16.19 -4.47
CA MET A 32 -4.86 -16.46 -5.10
C MET A 32 -4.20 -15.18 -5.62
N ILE A 33 -4.95 -14.32 -6.33
CA ILE A 33 -4.39 -13.09 -6.88
C ILE A 33 -4.08 -12.09 -5.76
N SER A 34 -4.94 -11.97 -4.74
CA SER A 34 -4.70 -11.08 -3.60
C SER A 34 -3.44 -11.48 -2.82
N ASN A 35 -3.25 -12.77 -2.53
CA ASN A 35 -2.01 -13.25 -1.90
C ASN A 35 -0.80 -13.05 -2.83
N GLY A 36 -0.97 -13.26 -4.14
CA GLY A 36 0.06 -12.98 -5.15
C GLY A 36 0.51 -11.52 -5.14
N VAL A 37 -0.43 -10.58 -5.03
CA VAL A 37 -0.14 -9.14 -4.90
C VAL A 37 0.61 -8.85 -3.59
N THR A 38 0.21 -9.44 -2.47
CA THR A 38 0.92 -9.27 -1.20
C THR A 38 2.35 -9.79 -1.27
N VAL A 39 2.58 -10.97 -1.86
CA VAL A 39 3.92 -11.51 -2.08
C VAL A 39 4.73 -10.61 -3.00
N LEU A 40 4.12 -10.12 -4.07
CA LEU A 40 4.76 -9.17 -4.98
C LEU A 40 5.16 -7.89 -4.24
N GLN A 41 4.31 -7.32 -3.39
CA GLN A 41 4.64 -6.15 -2.59
C GLN A 41 5.82 -6.40 -1.65
N MET A 42 5.84 -7.56 -0.98
CA MET A 42 6.93 -7.95 -0.07
C MET A 42 8.28 -8.06 -0.79
N VAL A 43 8.29 -8.44 -2.07
CA VAL A 43 9.51 -8.55 -2.87
C VAL A 43 9.87 -7.22 -3.56
N MET A 44 8.87 -6.50 -4.06
CA MET A 44 9.08 -5.23 -4.78
C MET A 44 9.68 -4.15 -3.90
N MET A 45 9.20 -4.01 -2.66
CA MET A 45 9.68 -2.94 -1.79
C MET A 45 11.20 -3.05 -1.50
N PRO A 46 11.75 -4.20 -1.08
CA PRO A 46 13.20 -4.40 -0.97
C PRO A 46 13.94 -4.23 -2.29
N LEU A 47 13.41 -4.76 -3.40
CA LEU A 47 14.05 -4.66 -4.70
C LEU A 47 14.16 -3.21 -5.20
N ILE A 48 13.09 -2.43 -5.09
CA ILE A 48 13.10 -1.02 -5.52
C ILE A 48 14.02 -0.20 -4.61
N LYS A 49 14.00 -0.44 -3.30
CA LYS A 49 14.97 0.17 -2.38
C LYS A 49 16.41 -0.18 -2.75
N TYR A 50 16.66 -1.44 -3.11
CA TYR A 50 17.98 -1.90 -3.56
C TYR A 50 18.40 -1.19 -4.86
N ILE A 51 17.51 -1.11 -5.85
CA ILE A 51 17.78 -0.39 -7.11
C ILE A 51 18.07 1.08 -6.84
N PHE A 52 17.27 1.75 -6.02
CA PHE A 52 17.48 3.15 -5.69
C PHE A 52 18.68 3.38 -4.76
N SER A 53 19.19 2.37 -4.05
CA SER A 53 20.42 2.48 -3.27
C SER A 53 21.65 2.83 -4.11
N PHE A 54 21.62 2.52 -5.41
CA PHE A 54 22.68 2.89 -6.36
C PHE A 54 22.50 4.30 -6.96
N THR A 55 21.50 5.06 -6.51
CA THR A 55 21.17 6.37 -7.09
C THR A 55 21.28 7.47 -6.03
N SER A 56 21.47 8.72 -6.47
CA SER A 56 21.48 9.89 -5.59
C SER A 56 20.12 10.18 -4.92
N LEU A 57 19.08 9.42 -5.25
CA LEU A 57 17.75 9.53 -4.65
C LEU A 57 17.76 9.20 -3.14
N VAL A 58 18.68 8.35 -2.65
CA VAL A 58 18.84 8.08 -1.22
C VAL A 58 19.37 9.31 -0.48
N SER A 59 20.24 10.07 -1.13
CA SER A 59 20.84 11.30 -0.59
C SER A 59 19.97 12.54 -0.84
N THR A 60 18.80 12.38 -1.46
CA THR A 60 17.88 13.48 -1.74
C THR A 60 16.82 13.54 -0.65
N ASN A 61 16.75 14.67 0.06
CA ASN A 61 15.68 14.93 1.02
C ASN A 61 14.34 14.99 0.28
N PHE A 62 13.37 14.20 0.74
CA PHE A 62 11.99 14.35 0.32
C PHE A 62 11.14 14.71 1.53
N GLN A 63 11.14 16.00 1.83
CA GLN A 63 10.39 16.62 2.91
C GLN A 63 9.27 17.46 2.31
N ALA A 64 8.06 16.91 2.24
CA ALA A 64 6.95 17.50 1.50
C ALA A 64 5.71 17.72 2.37
N LEU A 65 4.97 18.80 2.06
CA LEU A 65 3.79 19.32 2.76
C LEU A 65 4.06 19.60 4.25
N SER A 66 4.60 20.79 4.54
CA SER A 66 4.79 21.29 5.90
C SER A 66 3.44 21.65 6.53
N VAL A 67 3.02 20.97 7.60
CA VAL A 67 1.73 21.19 8.28
C VAL A 67 1.88 21.97 9.59
N GLY A 68 3.08 22.50 9.86
CA GLY A 68 3.33 23.39 10.98
C GLY A 68 4.71 23.17 11.56
N HIS A 69 4.82 23.43 12.86
CA HIS A 69 6.05 23.20 13.62
C HIS A 69 5.81 22.10 14.67
N ASN A 70 6.77 21.20 14.80
CA ASN A 70 6.88 20.26 15.91
C ASN A 70 7.01 21.02 17.24
N LEU A 71 6.80 20.32 18.37
CA LEU A 71 6.89 20.90 19.72
C LEU A 71 8.27 21.50 20.05
N ASP A 72 9.30 21.12 19.29
CA ASP A 72 10.68 21.60 19.39
C ASP A 72 10.99 22.79 18.44
N GLY A 73 10.01 23.26 17.66
CA GLY A 73 10.15 24.35 16.68
C GLY A 73 10.60 23.92 15.29
N SER A 74 10.97 22.65 15.07
CA SER A 74 11.33 22.12 13.75
C SER A 74 10.09 22.04 12.83
N ILE A 75 10.27 22.19 11.51
CA ILE A 75 9.14 22.13 10.57
C ILE A 75 8.63 20.69 10.49
N TYR A 76 7.33 20.50 10.73
CA TYR A 76 6.66 19.22 10.64
C TYR A 76 6.22 18.96 9.18
N TYR A 77 6.84 17.99 8.53
CA TYR A 77 6.52 17.55 7.17
C TYR A 77 5.64 16.30 7.19
N ILE A 78 4.56 16.29 6.39
CA ILE A 78 3.71 15.10 6.20
C ILE A 78 4.53 13.93 5.63
N PHE A 79 5.38 14.23 4.66
CA PHE A 79 6.34 13.28 4.14
C PHE A 79 7.69 13.68 4.69
N ASP A 80 8.17 13.04 5.75
CA ASP A 80 9.48 13.31 6.33
C ASP A 80 10.47 12.20 5.98
N TYR A 81 10.92 12.19 4.73
CA TYR A 81 11.96 11.28 4.26
C TYR A 81 13.29 12.02 4.17
N ALA A 82 13.96 12.14 5.32
CA ALA A 82 15.30 12.69 5.42
C ALA A 82 16.29 11.87 4.57
N ALA A 83 17.28 12.55 3.98
CA ALA A 83 18.35 11.96 3.20
C ALA A 83 19.20 11.03 4.05
N GLY A 84 19.83 10.05 3.38
CA GLY A 84 20.71 9.08 4.01
C GLY A 84 20.06 7.71 4.11
N SER A 85 20.91 6.69 4.19
CA SER A 85 20.47 5.31 4.29
C SER A 85 19.73 5.06 5.61
N MET A 86 18.64 4.29 5.56
CA MET A 86 17.98 3.77 6.77
C MET A 86 18.93 2.98 7.69
N THR A 87 19.99 2.37 7.13
CA THR A 87 21.00 1.66 7.92
C THR A 87 21.98 2.58 8.63
N GLU A 88 22.05 3.87 8.25
CA GLU A 88 22.94 4.88 8.81
C GLU A 88 22.18 5.89 9.69
N GLY A 89 20.91 5.60 10.01
CA GLY A 89 20.05 6.51 10.76
C GLY A 89 19.39 7.62 9.94
N GLY A 90 19.50 7.56 8.60
CA GLY A 90 18.78 8.46 7.69
C GLY A 90 17.34 8.01 7.42
N GLY A 91 16.51 8.91 6.87
CA GLY A 91 15.10 8.65 6.56
C GLY A 91 14.85 7.86 5.27
N GLY A 92 15.91 7.43 4.58
CA GLY A 92 15.83 6.72 3.29
C GLY A 92 15.59 7.61 2.08
N GLY A 93 15.43 8.93 2.28
CA GLY A 93 15.30 9.94 1.23
C GLY A 93 14.15 9.70 0.25
N LEU A 94 14.22 10.41 -0.89
CA LEU A 94 13.30 10.26 -2.01
C LEU A 94 13.22 8.82 -2.53
N ALA A 95 14.32 8.07 -2.42
CA ALA A 95 14.38 6.65 -2.77
C ALA A 95 13.35 5.81 -2.00
N TYR A 96 13.23 6.00 -0.69
CA TYR A 96 12.28 5.24 0.12
C TYR A 96 10.84 5.63 -0.18
N PHE A 97 10.56 6.93 -0.32
CA PHE A 97 9.24 7.41 -0.73
C PHE A 97 8.81 6.80 -2.06
N LEU A 98 9.64 6.90 -3.10
CA LEU A 98 9.35 6.33 -4.41
C LEU A 98 9.20 4.81 -4.37
N ALA A 99 9.99 4.11 -3.54
CA ALA A 99 9.85 2.67 -3.38
C ALA A 99 8.47 2.28 -2.81
N VAL A 100 7.99 3.01 -1.81
CA VAL A 100 6.65 2.82 -1.23
C VAL A 100 5.58 3.13 -2.26
N GLU A 101 5.63 4.31 -2.89
CA GLU A 101 4.60 4.76 -3.84
C GLU A 101 4.52 3.87 -5.08
N ILE A 102 5.66 3.46 -5.68
CA ILE A 102 5.68 2.57 -6.84
C ILE A 102 5.13 1.19 -6.47
N THR A 103 5.50 0.66 -5.31
CA THR A 103 5.00 -0.65 -4.83
C THR A 103 3.48 -0.61 -4.61
N LEU A 104 2.98 0.45 -3.97
CA LEU A 104 1.55 0.66 -3.76
C LEU A 104 0.82 0.85 -5.08
N LEU A 105 1.35 1.64 -6.01
CA LEU A 105 0.75 1.90 -7.31
C LEU A 105 0.60 0.61 -8.11
N VAL A 106 1.65 -0.22 -8.18
CA VAL A 106 1.58 -1.52 -8.89
C VAL A 106 0.53 -2.44 -8.27
N ALA A 107 0.46 -2.49 -6.94
CA ALA A 107 -0.57 -3.25 -6.26
C ALA A 107 -1.99 -2.73 -6.55
N GLN A 108 -2.19 -1.41 -6.60
CA GLN A 108 -3.49 -0.83 -6.97
C GLN A 108 -3.86 -1.15 -8.41
N VAL A 109 -2.91 -1.13 -9.34
CA VAL A 109 -3.13 -1.53 -10.74
C VAL A 109 -3.57 -2.99 -10.82
N ILE A 110 -2.90 -3.90 -10.12
CA ILE A 110 -3.28 -5.32 -10.12
C ILE A 110 -4.64 -5.51 -9.46
N ASN A 111 -4.90 -4.87 -8.32
CA ASN A 111 -6.19 -4.92 -7.64
C ASN A 111 -7.33 -4.38 -8.52
N PHE A 112 -7.09 -3.34 -9.30
CA PHE A 112 -8.05 -2.82 -10.27
C PHE A 112 -8.40 -3.88 -11.34
N PHE A 113 -7.39 -4.54 -11.93
CA PHE A 113 -7.63 -5.60 -12.90
C PHE A 113 -8.29 -6.83 -12.26
N LEU A 114 -7.95 -7.16 -11.01
CA LEU A 114 -8.57 -8.25 -10.25
C LEU A 114 -10.06 -7.99 -10.05
N GLN A 115 -10.40 -6.84 -9.46
CA GLN A 115 -11.80 -6.46 -9.19
C GLN A 115 -12.61 -6.40 -10.48
N ARG A 116 -12.01 -5.92 -11.57
CA ARG A 116 -12.68 -5.86 -12.87
C ARG A 116 -12.89 -7.23 -13.52
N ASN A 117 -11.86 -8.07 -13.58
CA ASN A 117 -11.91 -9.34 -14.30
C ASN A 117 -12.67 -10.42 -13.55
N VAL A 118 -12.61 -10.41 -12.20
CA VAL A 118 -13.19 -11.47 -11.36
C VAL A 118 -14.53 -11.05 -10.77
N THR A 119 -14.64 -9.82 -10.26
CA THR A 119 -15.79 -9.40 -9.45
C THR A 119 -16.88 -8.70 -10.28
N PHE A 120 -16.51 -7.79 -11.19
CA PHE A 120 -17.52 -6.92 -11.83
C PHE A 120 -17.96 -7.31 -13.25
N LYS A 121 -17.17 -8.07 -14.02
CA LYS A 121 -17.47 -8.47 -15.44
C LYS A 121 -18.20 -7.38 -16.27
N SER A 122 -17.97 -6.08 -16.01
CA SER A 122 -18.84 -5.01 -16.52
C SER A 122 -18.15 -4.11 -17.54
N LYS A 123 -18.94 -3.72 -18.55
CA LYS A 123 -18.59 -2.87 -19.70
C LYS A 123 -18.46 -1.38 -19.32
N THR A 124 -17.95 -1.06 -18.13
CA THR A 124 -17.74 0.33 -17.71
C THR A 124 -16.50 0.93 -18.38
N ASN A 125 -16.57 2.23 -18.70
CA ASN A 125 -15.52 2.96 -19.41
C ASN A 125 -14.19 2.95 -18.63
N ILE A 126 -13.26 2.11 -19.09
CA ILE A 126 -11.94 1.79 -18.51
C ILE A 126 -11.21 3.04 -18.03
N LYS A 127 -11.22 4.09 -18.86
CA LYS A 127 -10.47 5.32 -18.62
C LYS A 127 -10.99 6.08 -17.42
N LYS A 128 -12.31 6.12 -17.20
CA LYS A 128 -12.92 6.81 -16.06
C LYS A 128 -12.67 6.07 -14.76
N ALA A 129 -12.79 4.74 -14.77
CA ALA A 129 -12.55 3.92 -13.59
C ALA A 129 -11.07 3.96 -13.18
N ALA A 130 -10.14 3.81 -14.13
CA ALA A 130 -8.71 3.91 -13.86
C ALA A 130 -8.31 5.30 -13.34
N ALA A 131 -8.87 6.38 -13.90
CA ALA A 131 -8.63 7.73 -13.42
C ALA A 131 -9.11 7.93 -11.98
N TRP A 132 -10.31 7.45 -11.64
CA TRP A 132 -10.83 7.52 -10.27
C TRP A 132 -10.02 6.68 -9.28
N TYR A 133 -9.60 5.46 -9.65
CA TYR A 133 -8.71 4.65 -8.81
C TYR A 133 -7.36 5.33 -8.58
N PHE A 134 -6.78 5.96 -9.61
CA PHE A 134 -5.54 6.70 -9.47
C PHE A 134 -5.70 7.91 -8.54
N ILE A 135 -6.76 8.70 -8.72
CA ILE A 135 -7.08 9.83 -7.84
C ILE A 135 -7.32 9.35 -6.41
N ALA A 136 -8.06 8.26 -6.22
CA ALA A 136 -8.26 7.63 -4.92
C ALA A 136 -6.92 7.27 -4.28
N TRP A 137 -6.05 6.59 -5.02
CA TRP A 137 -4.73 6.17 -4.56
C TRP A 137 -3.87 7.37 -4.14
N VAL A 138 -3.84 8.46 -4.93
CA VAL A 138 -3.10 9.67 -4.57
C VAL A 138 -3.63 10.28 -3.27
N ILE A 139 -4.95 10.47 -3.16
CA ILE A 139 -5.57 11.06 -1.96
C ILE A 139 -5.33 10.17 -0.73
N ILE A 140 -5.44 8.85 -0.89
CA ILE A 140 -5.21 7.86 0.14
C ILE A 140 -3.76 7.90 0.62
N SER A 141 -2.80 7.94 -0.31
CA SER A 141 -1.37 7.93 0.03
C SER A 141 -0.97 9.22 0.75
N ILE A 142 -1.47 10.37 0.29
CA ILE A 142 -1.27 11.66 0.97
C ILE A 142 -1.94 11.68 2.34
N GLY A 143 -3.20 11.23 2.45
CA GLY A 143 -3.94 11.21 3.70
C GLY A 143 -3.32 10.28 4.74
N ALA A 144 -2.89 9.08 4.33
CA ALA A 144 -2.22 8.12 5.19
C ALA A 144 -0.87 8.65 5.69
N ALA A 145 -0.06 9.25 4.82
CA ALA A 145 1.20 9.87 5.22
C ALA A 145 0.97 11.05 6.17
N ALA A 146 -0.01 11.92 5.87
CA ALA A 146 -0.31 13.09 6.68
C ALA A 146 -0.74 12.70 8.08
N LEU A 147 -1.59 11.68 8.19
CA LEU A 147 -2.06 11.16 9.47
C LEU A 147 -0.92 10.45 10.20
N GLN A 148 -0.14 9.62 9.52
CA GLN A 148 0.99 8.92 10.14
C GLN A 148 1.97 9.88 10.79
N GLY A 149 2.38 10.96 10.14
CA GLY A 149 3.31 11.88 10.80
C GLY A 149 2.69 12.56 12.05
N LEU A 150 1.36 12.79 12.09
CA LEU A 150 0.71 13.55 13.16
C LEU A 150 0.65 12.75 14.46
N TYR A 151 0.39 11.45 14.37
CA TYR A 151 0.26 10.60 15.55
C TYR A 151 1.48 9.72 15.83
N LYS A 152 2.31 9.39 14.83
CA LYS A 152 3.41 8.43 15.02
C LYS A 152 4.45 8.97 16.01
N THR A 153 4.96 10.17 15.80
CA THR A 153 5.97 10.78 16.68
C THR A 153 5.51 10.88 18.15
N PRO A 154 4.35 11.49 18.49
CA PRO A 154 3.93 11.60 19.88
C PRO A 154 3.65 10.25 20.55
N ILE A 155 3.11 9.27 19.81
CA ILE A 155 2.81 7.93 20.35
C ILE A 155 4.10 7.15 20.62
N TYR A 156 5.06 7.20 19.70
CA TYR A 156 6.34 6.54 19.88
C TYR A 156 7.09 7.14 21.07
N THR A 157 7.16 8.47 21.19
CA THR A 157 7.80 9.13 22.34
C THR A 157 7.12 8.76 23.65
N MET A 158 5.78 8.85 23.73
CA MET A 158 5.03 8.51 24.94
C MET A 158 5.27 7.06 25.38
N LEU A 159 5.23 6.10 24.44
CA LEU A 159 5.37 4.68 24.77
C LEU A 159 6.82 4.26 25.06
N MET A 160 7.79 4.88 24.38
CA MET A 160 9.21 4.69 24.68
C MET A 160 9.57 5.25 26.07
N ASP A 161 8.99 6.38 26.47
CA ASP A 161 9.19 6.97 27.80
C ASP A 161 8.53 6.13 28.92
N LEU A 162 7.36 5.53 28.66
CA LEU A 162 6.62 4.74 29.65
C LEU A 162 7.19 3.32 29.86
N MET A 163 7.64 2.66 28.78
CA MET A 163 7.96 1.22 28.80
C MET A 163 9.42 0.91 28.45
N GLY A 164 10.23 1.94 28.18
CA GLY A 164 11.62 1.80 27.73
C GLY A 164 11.76 1.54 26.23
N GLN A 165 12.92 1.84 25.64
CA GLN A 165 13.13 1.87 24.18
C GLN A 165 12.64 0.63 23.42
N LYS A 166 13.01 -0.59 23.86
CA LYS A 166 12.66 -1.82 23.13
C LYS A 166 11.19 -2.19 23.24
N ALA A 167 10.63 -2.20 24.45
CA ALA A 167 9.23 -2.57 24.66
C ALA A 167 8.26 -1.46 24.18
N GLY A 168 8.64 -0.19 24.39
CA GLY A 168 7.90 0.97 23.93
C GLY A 168 7.86 1.09 22.41
N MET A 169 8.94 0.76 21.69
CA MET A 169 8.93 0.71 20.22
C MET A 169 7.96 -0.36 19.70
N THR A 170 8.00 -1.57 20.24
CA THR A 170 7.06 -2.64 19.84
C THR A 170 5.60 -2.28 20.18
N ALA A 171 5.35 -1.71 21.37
CA ALA A 171 4.03 -1.24 21.74
C ALA A 171 3.55 -0.12 20.81
N ALA A 172 4.44 0.81 20.45
CA ALA A 172 4.14 1.90 19.53
C ALA A 172 3.87 1.39 18.11
N ASP A 173 4.61 0.40 17.62
CA ASP A 173 4.34 -0.26 16.34
C ASP A 173 2.93 -0.85 16.31
N ILE A 174 2.53 -1.57 17.38
CA ILE A 174 1.19 -2.17 17.49
C ILE A 174 0.10 -1.08 17.54
N VAL A 175 0.27 -0.07 18.39
CA VAL A 175 -0.72 1.00 18.56
C VAL A 175 -0.85 1.82 17.28
N THR A 176 0.26 2.18 16.64
CA THR A 176 0.23 2.92 15.38
C THR A 176 -0.33 2.09 14.23
N MET A 177 -0.11 0.77 14.20
CA MET A 177 -0.77 -0.12 13.26
C MET A 177 -2.30 -0.13 13.46
N LEU A 178 -2.78 -0.22 14.70
CA LEU A 178 -4.22 -0.20 15.00
C LEU A 178 -4.86 1.15 14.63
N ILE A 179 -4.20 2.26 14.98
CA ILE A 179 -4.64 3.61 14.60
C ILE A 179 -4.65 3.76 13.08
N ASN A 180 -3.61 3.27 12.39
CA ASN A 180 -3.56 3.26 10.94
C ASN A 180 -4.74 2.47 10.36
N CYS A 181 -5.11 1.32 10.92
CA CYS A 181 -6.29 0.55 10.49
C CYS A 181 -7.61 1.31 10.70
N VAL A 182 -7.80 1.95 11.87
CA VAL A 182 -9.02 2.70 12.18
C VAL A 182 -9.14 3.93 11.29
N ILE A 183 -8.07 4.72 11.16
CA ILE A 183 -8.03 5.90 10.30
C ILE A 183 -8.23 5.51 8.85
N SER A 184 -7.54 4.46 8.39
CA SER A 184 -7.74 3.87 7.07
C SER A 184 -9.22 3.59 6.86
N PHE A 185 -9.89 2.90 7.78
CA PHE A 185 -11.32 2.65 7.64
C PHE A 185 -12.15 3.93 7.52
N TRP A 186 -11.95 4.92 8.41
CA TRP A 186 -12.76 6.14 8.44
C TRP A 186 -12.46 7.17 7.35
N VAL A 187 -11.23 7.22 6.84
CA VAL A 187 -10.83 8.08 5.71
C VAL A 187 -11.13 7.39 4.39
N PHE A 188 -10.87 6.08 4.29
CA PHE A 188 -11.14 5.33 3.07
C PHE A 188 -12.63 5.11 2.84
N PHE A 189 -13.44 4.89 3.87
CA PHE A 189 -14.87 4.63 3.69
C PHE A 189 -15.64 5.77 2.99
N PRO A 190 -15.52 7.06 3.38
CA PRO A 190 -16.15 8.17 2.67
C PRO A 190 -15.64 8.34 1.24
N ILE A 191 -14.32 8.20 1.02
CA ILE A 191 -13.70 8.33 -0.30
C ILE A 191 -14.21 7.23 -1.23
N LEU A 192 -14.15 5.97 -0.78
CA LEU A 192 -14.69 4.83 -1.51
C LEU A 192 -16.18 5.00 -1.78
N LYS A 193 -16.96 5.50 -0.81
CA LYS A 193 -18.40 5.76 -0.99
C LYS A 193 -18.69 6.86 -2.02
N ILE A 194 -17.85 7.88 -2.14
CA ILE A 194 -17.98 8.94 -3.16
C ILE A 194 -17.62 8.39 -4.55
N ILE A 195 -16.59 7.53 -4.62
CA ILE A 195 -16.07 6.99 -5.88
C ILE A 195 -16.93 5.85 -6.43
N PHE A 196 -17.37 4.94 -5.56
CA PHE A 196 -18.23 3.80 -5.88
C PHE A 196 -19.71 4.09 -5.66
N LYS A 197 -20.12 5.36 -5.67
CA LYS A 197 -21.53 5.70 -5.69
C LYS A 197 -22.13 5.12 -6.98
N GLU A 198 -22.73 3.94 -6.86
CA GLU A 198 -23.55 3.35 -7.91
C GLU A 198 -24.65 4.37 -8.23
N LYS A 199 -24.74 4.73 -9.51
CA LYS A 199 -25.92 5.42 -10.03
C LYS A 199 -27.07 4.45 -10.08
#